data_AF-A0A835DZN7-F1
#
_entry.id   AF-A0A835DZN7-F1
#
_cell.length_a   1.000
_cell.length_b   1.000
_cell.length_c   1.000
_cell.angle_alpha   90.00
_cell.angle_beta   90.00
_cell.angle_gamma   90.00
#
_symmetry.space_group_name_H-M   'P 1'
#
loop_
_entity.id
_entity.type
_entity.pdbx_description
1 polymer ?
#
loop_
_entity_poly.entity_id
_entity_poly.type
_entity_poly.pdbx_seq_one_letter_code
_entity_poly.pdbx_strand_id
1 'polypeptide(L)'
;MDHAAEHLDPTAPAPASSSAAVAEINAWLASLSAEAGSGGGTVGRGGGGGAAAELSLGPDPTPRGVAYLRALAAASQARSRAAGIAAAGLRAQASEYRAEAARLRETLERSGLARDALPPPAAAAARAVAAVANLLAIRDTEMSSFVVASADLSLRWAEVEEKRDKVHKESKALLDYTRKAINKLTELKKMLEKFKNDVEKQQGEQMTDWQTKLVMMDSKERQYILQVSNYKVTSMFYDSYVEKSSLMPFNCYLFYLYQAMLNRVGYTPEINHGVLMEMAEHKKDLERKTKPIADTLRSYQDLPPDKALAALAIEDKKRQYAAAEKYLEDVLQSALTTTGL
;
A
#
# COMPACT_ATOMS: atom_id res chain seq x y z
N MET A 1 59.94 -32.00 -61.84
CA MET A 1 60.35 -30.59 -61.69
C MET A 1 59.06 -29.82 -61.41
N ASP A 2 58.69 -29.45 -60.20
CA ASP A 2 59.40 -29.41 -58.93
C ASP A 2 58.43 -29.73 -57.78
N HIS A 3 58.94 -30.46 -56.80
CA HIS A 3 58.26 -30.80 -55.56
C HIS A 3 58.39 -29.63 -54.59
N ALA A 4 57.29 -28.98 -54.23
CA ALA A 4 57.23 -28.11 -53.06
C ALA A 4 56.54 -28.88 -51.94
N ALA A 5 57.37 -29.45 -51.07
CA ALA A 5 56.96 -30.04 -49.80
C ALA A 5 56.62 -28.90 -48.83
N GLU A 6 55.34 -28.72 -48.52
CA GLU A 6 54.94 -27.97 -47.33
C GLU A 6 54.93 -28.93 -46.14
N HIS A 7 55.92 -28.66 -45.30
CA HIS A 7 56.24 -29.23 -44.00
C HIS A 7 55.03 -29.20 -43.05
N LEU A 8 54.46 -30.36 -42.76
CA LEU A 8 53.51 -30.57 -41.67
C LEU A 8 54.21 -30.28 -40.33
N ASP A 9 53.76 -29.24 -39.64
CA ASP A 9 54.10 -28.96 -38.25
C ASP A 9 53.39 -29.98 -37.32
N PRO A 10 54.10 -30.82 -36.55
CA PRO A 10 53.47 -31.87 -35.74
C PRO A 10 52.91 -31.38 -34.39
N THR A 11 52.64 -30.08 -34.26
CA THR A 11 52.30 -29.46 -32.96
C THR A 11 50.92 -28.80 -32.93
N ALA A 12 49.92 -29.38 -33.60
CA ALA A 12 48.52 -29.01 -33.41
C ALA A 12 47.91 -29.84 -32.27
N PRO A 13 47.44 -29.24 -31.16
CA PRO A 13 46.77 -29.99 -30.10
C PRO A 13 45.48 -30.61 -30.63
N ALA A 14 45.30 -31.91 -30.40
CA ALA A 14 44.10 -32.65 -30.77
C ALA A 14 42.82 -31.93 -30.29
N PRO A 15 41.72 -31.97 -31.05
CA PRO A 15 40.46 -31.34 -30.62
C PRO A 15 39.99 -32.04 -29.34
N ALA A 16 40.05 -31.31 -28.22
CA ALA A 16 39.53 -31.75 -26.95
C ALA A 16 38.09 -32.23 -27.13
N SER A 17 37.79 -33.44 -26.65
CA SER A 17 36.48 -34.07 -26.80
C SER A 17 35.38 -33.12 -26.31
N SER A 18 34.21 -33.15 -26.94
CA SER A 18 33.04 -32.32 -26.60
C SER A 18 32.68 -32.33 -25.10
N SER A 19 33.05 -33.41 -24.38
CA SER A 19 32.99 -33.54 -22.93
C SER A 19 33.83 -32.49 -22.17
N ALA A 20 35.05 -32.20 -22.64
CA ALA A 20 35.94 -31.23 -22.02
C ALA A 20 35.41 -29.79 -22.14
N ALA A 21 34.88 -29.42 -23.31
CA ALA A 21 34.27 -28.11 -23.52
C ALA A 21 33.00 -27.91 -22.67
N VAL A 22 32.19 -28.97 -22.50
CA VAL A 22 31.02 -28.95 -21.62
C VAL A 22 31.42 -28.90 -20.15
N ALA A 23 32.52 -29.57 -19.76
CA ALA A 23 33.07 -29.52 -18.41
C ALA A 23 33.61 -28.11 -18.06
N GLU A 24 34.26 -27.43 -19.00
CA GLU A 24 34.73 -26.05 -18.84
C GLU A 24 33.57 -25.07 -18.64
N ILE A 25 32.47 -25.24 -19.41
CA ILE A 25 31.26 -24.43 -19.26
C ILE A 25 30.60 -24.67 -17.90
N ASN A 26 30.52 -25.93 -17.44
CA ASN A 26 29.94 -26.27 -16.15
C ASN A 26 30.79 -25.80 -14.97
N ALA A 27 32.13 -25.87 -15.08
CA ALA A 27 33.06 -25.34 -14.09
C ALA A 27 32.97 -23.80 -13.98
N TRP A 28 32.80 -23.12 -15.12
CA TRP A 28 32.58 -21.68 -15.15
C TRP A 28 31.23 -21.29 -14.53
N LEU A 29 30.14 -22.00 -14.83
CA LEU A 29 28.83 -21.80 -14.19
C LEU A 29 28.87 -22.03 -12.68
N ALA A 30 29.63 -23.02 -12.20
CA ALA A 30 29.86 -23.26 -10.78
C ALA A 30 30.63 -22.11 -10.11
N SER A 31 31.64 -21.53 -10.79
CA SER A 31 32.39 -20.37 -10.27
C SER A 31 31.51 -19.12 -10.10
N LEU A 32 30.57 -18.89 -11.02
CA LEU A 32 29.58 -17.81 -10.95
C LEU A 32 28.56 -18.01 -9.80
N SER A 33 28.19 -19.26 -9.50
CA SER A 33 27.31 -19.57 -8.37
C SER A 33 28.01 -19.41 -7.00
N ALA A 34 29.32 -19.63 -6.95
CA ALA A 34 30.13 -19.43 -5.75
C ALA A 34 30.35 -17.94 -5.44
N GLU A 35 30.58 -17.11 -6.47
CA GLU A 35 30.66 -15.65 -6.31
C GLU A 35 29.32 -15.01 -5.91
N ALA A 36 28.19 -15.57 -6.38
CA ALA A 36 26.86 -15.16 -5.95
C ALA A 36 26.51 -15.61 -4.50
N GLY A 37 27.17 -16.66 -3.99
CA GLY A 37 26.95 -17.23 -2.66
C GLY A 37 27.74 -16.54 -1.52
N SER A 38 28.70 -15.67 -1.82
CA SER A 38 29.50 -14.97 -0.79
C SER A 38 28.87 -13.68 -0.27
N GLY A 39 27.66 -13.32 -0.72
CA GLY A 39 26.86 -12.21 -0.20
C GLY A 39 25.65 -12.73 0.56
N GLY A 40 25.83 -13.12 1.82
CA GLY A 40 24.72 -13.41 2.73
C GLY A 40 23.82 -12.18 2.88
N GLY A 41 22.62 -12.27 2.32
CA GLY A 41 21.60 -11.22 2.36
C GLY A 41 20.35 -11.67 1.63
N THR A 42 19.46 -12.33 2.37
CA THR A 42 18.13 -12.75 1.92
C THR A 42 17.34 -11.57 1.36
N VAL A 43 17.12 -11.52 0.05
CA VAL A 43 16.06 -10.70 -0.54
C VAL A 43 15.31 -11.52 -1.57
N GLY A 44 14.04 -11.73 -1.25
CA GLY A 44 13.07 -12.46 -2.04
C GLY A 44 12.83 -11.82 -3.39
N ARG A 45 12.59 -12.71 -4.36
CA ARG A 45 12.26 -12.42 -5.73
C ARG A 45 10.80 -11.97 -5.82
N GLY A 46 10.56 -10.69 -6.07
CA GLY A 46 9.24 -10.15 -6.40
C GLY A 46 9.34 -8.75 -7.00
N GLY A 47 8.73 -8.55 -8.17
CA GLY A 47 8.46 -7.21 -8.72
C GLY A 47 9.14 -6.89 -10.05
N GLY A 48 8.59 -7.41 -11.14
CA GLY A 48 8.69 -6.74 -12.43
C GLY A 48 7.80 -5.48 -12.40
N GLY A 49 8.37 -4.34 -12.75
CA GLY A 49 7.66 -3.06 -12.86
C GLY A 49 8.16 -2.01 -11.87
N GLY A 50 9.33 -1.43 -12.13
CA GLY A 50 9.84 -0.33 -11.30
C GLY A 50 11.33 -0.02 -11.41
N ALA A 51 12.05 -0.45 -12.46
CA ALA A 51 13.50 -0.23 -12.58
C ALA A 51 13.88 0.77 -13.68
N ALA A 52 13.04 1.78 -13.94
CA ALA A 52 13.34 2.85 -14.89
C ALA A 52 13.42 4.25 -14.24
N ALA A 53 13.17 4.37 -12.93
CA ALA A 53 13.07 5.68 -12.26
C ALA A 53 14.33 6.15 -11.50
N GLU A 54 15.43 5.39 -11.50
CA GLU A 54 16.72 5.85 -10.92
C GLU A 54 17.90 5.67 -11.88
N LEU A 55 17.77 6.19 -13.11
CA LEU A 55 18.90 6.36 -14.03
C LEU A 55 19.17 7.84 -14.34
N SER A 56 18.95 8.73 -13.36
CA SER A 56 19.52 10.07 -13.41
C SER A 56 20.77 10.07 -12.53
N LEU A 57 21.93 9.81 -13.16
CA LEU A 57 23.18 10.23 -12.55
C LEU A 57 23.15 11.75 -12.51
N GLY A 58 23.07 12.31 -11.31
CA GLY A 58 23.45 13.71 -11.08
C GLY A 58 24.89 13.96 -11.59
N PRO A 59 25.30 15.24 -11.70
CA PRO A 59 26.48 15.66 -12.45
C PRO A 59 27.82 15.04 -12.01
N ASP A 60 27.88 14.39 -10.85
CA ASP A 60 29.08 13.69 -10.39
C ASP A 60 28.85 12.17 -10.25
N PRO A 61 29.54 11.34 -11.07
CA PRO A 61 29.45 9.90 -10.95
C PRO A 61 30.11 9.44 -9.64
N THR A 62 29.29 9.01 -8.67
CA THR A 62 29.82 8.42 -7.45
C THR A 62 30.67 7.18 -7.79
N PRO A 63 31.88 7.01 -7.22
CA PRO A 63 32.79 5.92 -7.57
C PRO A 63 32.18 4.53 -7.37
N ARG A 64 31.23 4.39 -6.43
CA ARG A 64 30.43 3.17 -6.22
C ARG A 64 29.46 2.88 -7.36
N GLY A 65 28.78 3.89 -7.90
CA GLY A 65 27.89 3.74 -9.06
C GLY A 65 28.65 3.35 -10.33
N VAL A 66 29.83 3.93 -10.55
CA VAL A 66 30.70 3.56 -11.68
C VAL A 66 31.21 2.12 -11.55
N ALA A 67 31.60 1.70 -10.35
CA ALA A 67 32.01 0.31 -10.10
C ALA A 67 30.86 -0.69 -10.36
N TYR A 68 29.65 -0.37 -9.91
CA TYR A 68 28.46 -1.17 -10.16
C TYR A 68 28.13 -1.28 -11.67
N LEU A 69 28.15 -0.16 -12.39
CA LEU A 69 27.90 -0.15 -13.85
C LEU A 69 28.98 -0.90 -14.63
N ARG A 70 30.26 -0.81 -14.21
CA ARG A 70 31.35 -1.60 -14.81
C ARG A 70 31.16 -3.10 -14.55
N ALA A 71 30.77 -3.48 -13.34
CA ALA A 71 30.46 -4.88 -13.01
C ALA A 71 29.27 -5.39 -13.84
N LEU A 72 28.22 -4.58 -13.99
CA LEU A 72 27.06 -4.91 -14.83
C LEU A 72 27.44 -5.04 -16.31
N ALA A 73 28.29 -4.15 -16.82
CA ALA A 73 28.78 -4.19 -18.19
C ALA A 73 29.71 -5.40 -18.44
N ALA A 74 30.56 -5.74 -17.48
CA ALA A 74 31.39 -6.94 -17.56
C ALA A 74 30.53 -8.21 -17.55
N ALA A 75 29.52 -8.27 -16.68
CA ALA A 75 28.58 -9.38 -16.63
C ALA A 75 27.72 -9.50 -17.91
N SER A 76 27.27 -8.38 -18.49
CA SER A 76 26.52 -8.39 -19.75
C SER A 76 27.40 -8.84 -20.91
N GLN A 77 28.64 -8.34 -21.00
CA GLN A 77 29.59 -8.75 -22.03
C GLN A 77 29.97 -10.23 -21.91
N ALA A 78 30.16 -10.74 -20.70
CA ALA A 78 30.41 -12.16 -20.46
C ALA A 78 29.24 -13.03 -20.92
N ARG A 79 27.99 -12.63 -20.62
CA ARG A 79 26.78 -13.31 -21.12
C ARG A 79 26.69 -13.29 -22.65
N SER A 80 26.98 -12.16 -23.28
CA SER A 80 26.99 -12.04 -24.74
C SER A 80 28.07 -12.91 -25.38
N ARG A 81 29.26 -13.00 -24.78
CA ARG A 81 30.34 -13.89 -25.25
C ARG A 81 29.95 -15.36 -25.11
N ALA A 82 29.41 -15.77 -23.96
CA ALA A 82 28.94 -17.13 -23.74
C ALA A 82 27.83 -17.52 -24.73
N ALA A 83 26.86 -16.62 -24.97
CA ALA A 83 25.84 -16.82 -26.00
C ALA A 83 26.44 -16.92 -27.41
N GLY A 84 27.47 -16.12 -27.70
CA GLY A 84 28.22 -16.18 -28.97
C GLY A 84 28.90 -17.54 -29.19
N ILE A 85 29.57 -18.07 -28.16
CA ILE A 85 30.23 -19.39 -28.20
C ILE A 85 29.19 -20.50 -28.37
N ALA A 86 28.10 -20.48 -27.60
CA ALA A 86 27.01 -21.46 -27.74
C ALA A 86 26.40 -21.44 -29.15
N ALA A 87 26.16 -20.25 -29.70
CA ALA A 87 25.65 -20.10 -31.06
C ALA A 87 26.66 -20.59 -32.12
N ALA A 88 27.96 -20.39 -31.92
CA ALA A 88 29.00 -20.92 -32.81
C ALA A 88 29.04 -22.46 -32.76
N GLY A 89 28.97 -23.04 -31.57
CA GLY A 89 28.91 -24.50 -31.37
C GLY A 89 27.70 -25.13 -32.06
N LEU A 90 26.51 -24.55 -31.90
CA LEU A 90 25.31 -25.03 -32.59
C LEU A 90 25.40 -24.92 -34.12
N ARG A 91 26.06 -23.88 -34.64
CA ARG A 91 26.29 -23.75 -36.10
C ARG A 91 27.25 -24.80 -36.62
N ALA A 92 28.33 -25.09 -35.88
CA ALA A 92 29.26 -26.16 -36.23
C ALA A 92 28.55 -27.52 -36.26
N GLN A 93 27.81 -27.85 -35.20
CA GLN A 93 27.02 -29.07 -35.13
C GLN A 93 25.97 -29.17 -36.26
N ALA A 94 25.30 -28.07 -36.59
CA ALA A 94 24.38 -28.04 -37.73
C ALA A 94 25.09 -28.28 -39.07
N SER A 95 26.34 -27.82 -39.23
CA SER A 95 27.13 -28.07 -40.44
C SER A 95 27.55 -29.54 -40.57
N GLU A 96 27.90 -30.19 -39.46
CA GLU A 96 28.20 -31.63 -39.41
C GLU A 96 26.98 -32.47 -39.79
N TYR A 97 25.80 -32.17 -39.21
CA TYR A 97 24.57 -32.86 -39.59
C TYR A 97 24.19 -32.67 -41.06
N ARG A 98 24.49 -31.49 -41.64
CA ARG A 98 24.28 -31.27 -43.09
C ARG A 98 25.21 -32.12 -43.94
N ALA A 99 26.48 -32.24 -43.55
CA ALA A 99 27.46 -33.08 -44.24
C ALA A 99 27.09 -34.58 -44.13
N GLU A 100 26.67 -35.02 -42.96
CA GLU A 100 26.17 -36.39 -42.74
C GLU A 100 24.91 -36.68 -43.57
N ALA A 101 23.95 -35.75 -43.59
CA ALA A 101 22.76 -35.87 -44.44
C ALA A 101 23.11 -35.94 -45.94
N ALA A 102 24.11 -35.18 -46.40
CA ALA A 102 24.60 -35.25 -47.78
C ALA A 102 25.20 -36.63 -48.10
N ARG A 103 26.03 -37.17 -47.20
CA ARG A 103 26.61 -38.52 -47.33
C ARG A 103 25.54 -39.62 -47.37
N LEU A 104 24.52 -39.54 -46.51
CA LEU A 104 23.40 -40.48 -46.50
C LEU A 104 22.60 -40.41 -47.80
N ARG A 105 22.35 -39.21 -48.33
CA ARG A 105 21.69 -39.02 -49.64
C ARG A 105 22.46 -39.67 -50.78
N GLU A 106 23.77 -39.44 -50.85
CA GLU A 106 24.61 -40.07 -51.88
C GLU A 106 24.59 -41.59 -51.79
N THR A 107 24.61 -42.15 -50.57
CA THR A 107 24.51 -43.61 -50.36
C THR A 107 23.18 -44.17 -50.84
N LEU A 108 22.07 -43.45 -50.59
CA LEU A 108 20.73 -43.82 -51.05
C LEU A 108 20.57 -43.69 -52.57
N GLU A 109 21.19 -42.68 -53.17
CA GLU A 109 21.22 -42.52 -54.63
C GLU A 109 21.98 -43.67 -55.29
N ARG A 110 23.15 -44.06 -54.72
CA ARG A 110 23.93 -45.22 -55.18
C ARG A 110 23.19 -46.56 -55.03
N SER A 111 22.28 -46.68 -54.06
CA SER A 111 21.45 -47.88 -53.87
C SER A 111 20.15 -47.86 -54.69
N GLY A 112 19.90 -46.82 -55.50
CA GLY A 112 18.68 -46.68 -56.30
C GLY A 112 17.45 -46.22 -55.50
N LEU A 113 17.61 -45.84 -54.23
CA LEU A 113 16.57 -45.30 -53.34
C LEU A 113 16.60 -43.77 -53.32
N ALA A 114 16.84 -43.15 -54.48
CA ALA A 114 16.82 -41.70 -54.61
C ALA A 114 15.42 -41.16 -54.27
N ARG A 115 15.34 -39.97 -53.65
CA ARG A 115 14.07 -39.33 -53.25
C ARG A 115 13.07 -39.23 -54.40
N ASP A 116 13.57 -39.02 -55.62
CA ASP A 116 12.77 -38.85 -56.83
C ASP A 116 12.37 -40.19 -57.47
N ALA A 117 12.97 -41.30 -57.04
CA ALA A 117 12.66 -42.66 -57.49
C ALA A 117 11.56 -43.34 -56.65
N LEU A 118 11.20 -42.78 -55.48
CA LEU A 118 10.13 -43.34 -54.65
C LEU A 118 8.74 -43.01 -55.21
N PRO A 119 7.78 -43.97 -55.17
CA PRO A 119 6.38 -43.69 -55.44
C PRO A 119 5.86 -42.55 -54.54
N PRO A 120 5.03 -41.62 -55.06
CA PRO A 120 4.47 -40.51 -54.28
C PRO A 120 3.87 -40.89 -52.90
N PRO A 121 3.10 -41.99 -52.74
CA PRO A 121 2.56 -42.38 -51.43
C PRO A 121 3.66 -42.81 -50.44
N ALA A 122 4.69 -43.51 -50.90
CA ALA A 122 5.81 -43.93 -50.05
C ALA A 122 6.63 -42.72 -49.58
N ALA A 123 6.87 -41.76 -50.48
CA ALA A 123 7.54 -40.50 -50.15
C ALA A 123 6.71 -39.63 -49.17
N ALA A 124 5.38 -39.69 -49.23
CA ALA A 124 4.52 -39.01 -48.27
C ALA A 124 4.55 -39.68 -46.87
N ALA A 125 4.47 -41.01 -46.83
CA ALA A 125 4.55 -41.78 -45.59
C ALA A 125 5.89 -41.58 -44.86
N ALA A 126 7.02 -41.66 -45.58
CA ALA A 126 8.34 -41.42 -45.03
C ALA A 126 8.50 -39.99 -44.46
N ARG A 127 7.96 -38.98 -45.15
CA ARG A 127 7.92 -37.60 -44.64
C ARG A 127 7.09 -37.45 -43.38
N ALA A 128 5.93 -38.12 -43.30
CA ALA A 128 5.08 -38.09 -42.12
C ALA A 128 5.78 -38.73 -40.92
N VAL A 129 6.41 -39.90 -41.09
CA VAL A 129 7.18 -40.56 -40.02
C VAL A 129 8.36 -39.70 -39.57
N ALA A 130 9.11 -39.11 -40.50
CA ALA A 130 10.21 -38.20 -40.15
C ALA A 130 9.72 -36.94 -39.43
N ALA A 131 8.56 -36.39 -39.80
CA ALA A 131 7.97 -35.25 -39.11
C ALA A 131 7.57 -35.59 -37.68
N VAL A 132 6.92 -36.75 -37.46
CA VAL A 132 6.54 -37.22 -36.12
C VAL A 132 7.80 -37.54 -35.28
N ALA A 133 8.83 -38.15 -35.88
CA ALA A 133 10.10 -38.41 -35.20
C ALA A 133 10.78 -37.11 -34.73
N ASN A 134 10.80 -36.08 -35.59
CA ASN A 134 11.35 -34.77 -35.24
C ASN A 134 10.55 -34.08 -34.13
N LEU A 135 9.22 -34.18 -34.14
CA LEU A 135 8.35 -33.63 -33.09
C LEU A 135 8.58 -34.33 -31.75
N LEU A 136 8.80 -35.64 -31.76
CA LEU A 136 9.07 -36.45 -30.57
C LEU A 136 10.56 -36.50 -30.21
N ALA A 137 11.43 -35.82 -30.98
CA ALA A 137 12.88 -35.83 -30.84
C ALA A 137 13.52 -37.24 -30.80
N ILE A 138 13.00 -38.16 -31.62
CA ILE A 138 13.48 -39.54 -31.76
C ILE A 138 14.47 -39.63 -32.93
N ARG A 139 15.53 -40.42 -32.78
CA ARG A 139 16.58 -40.60 -33.82
C ARG A 139 16.32 -41.80 -34.74
N ASP A 140 15.52 -42.77 -34.27
CA ASP A 140 15.25 -44.04 -34.94
C ASP A 140 13.81 -44.11 -35.46
N THR A 141 13.57 -44.99 -36.44
CA THR A 141 12.23 -45.24 -36.98
C THR A 141 11.55 -46.47 -36.35
N GLU A 142 12.02 -46.93 -35.19
CA GLU A 142 11.47 -48.09 -34.49
C GLU A 142 10.15 -47.76 -33.77
N MET A 143 9.16 -48.64 -33.92
CA MET A 143 7.83 -48.47 -33.31
C MET A 143 7.90 -48.35 -31.78
N SER A 144 8.77 -49.12 -31.14
CA SER A 144 9.03 -49.09 -29.69
C SER A 144 9.36 -47.66 -29.20
N SER A 145 10.29 -47.00 -29.88
CA SER A 145 10.73 -45.64 -29.56
C SER A 145 9.59 -44.62 -29.73
N PHE A 146 8.77 -44.76 -30.77
CA PHE A 146 7.58 -43.91 -30.95
C PHE A 146 6.55 -44.09 -29.84
N VAL A 147 6.27 -45.33 -29.45
CA VAL A 147 5.29 -45.62 -28.39
C VAL A 147 5.76 -45.03 -27.06
N VAL A 148 7.03 -45.23 -26.68
CA VAL A 148 7.59 -44.68 -25.45
C VAL A 148 7.56 -43.14 -25.46
N ALA A 149 8.04 -42.51 -26.53
CA ALA A 149 8.05 -41.05 -26.62
C ALA A 149 6.63 -40.45 -26.62
N SER A 150 5.65 -41.13 -27.23
CA SER A 150 4.25 -40.70 -27.20
C SER A 150 3.62 -40.83 -25.81
N ALA A 151 3.99 -41.86 -25.06
CA ALA A 151 3.56 -42.05 -23.67
C ALA A 151 4.18 -40.96 -22.77
N ASP A 152 5.48 -40.70 -22.92
CA ASP A 152 6.19 -39.64 -22.21
C ASP A 152 5.59 -38.26 -22.51
N LEU A 153 5.27 -37.97 -23.78
CA LEU A 153 4.61 -36.73 -24.17
C LEU A 153 3.22 -36.61 -23.53
N SER A 154 2.46 -37.70 -23.49
CA SER A 154 1.13 -37.73 -22.87
C SER A 154 1.18 -37.48 -21.36
N LEU A 155 2.18 -38.04 -20.67
CA LEU A 155 2.41 -37.77 -19.25
C LEU A 155 2.80 -36.30 -19.01
N ARG A 156 3.74 -35.76 -19.81
CA ARG A 156 4.12 -34.34 -19.72
C ARG A 156 2.94 -33.41 -20.02
N TRP A 157 2.09 -33.78 -20.98
CA TRP A 157 0.88 -33.04 -21.29
C TRP A 157 -0.07 -33.03 -20.08
N ALA A 158 -0.29 -34.17 -19.42
CA ALA A 158 -1.10 -34.25 -18.20
C ALA A 158 -0.55 -33.40 -17.05
N GLU A 159 0.77 -33.42 -16.81
CA GLU A 159 1.41 -32.56 -15.81
C GLU A 159 1.24 -31.06 -16.11
N VAL A 160 1.37 -30.66 -17.37
CA VAL A 160 1.17 -29.27 -17.80
C VAL A 160 -0.29 -28.87 -17.66
N GLU A 161 -1.22 -29.76 -17.99
CA GLU A 161 -2.66 -29.57 -17.83
C GLU A 161 -3.04 -29.35 -16.36
N GLU A 162 -2.49 -30.17 -15.45
CA GLU A 162 -2.70 -30.01 -14.01
C GLU A 162 -2.16 -28.67 -13.50
N LYS A 163 -0.94 -28.27 -13.92
CA LYS A 163 -0.35 -26.98 -13.57
C LYS A 163 -1.21 -25.82 -14.08
N ARG A 164 -1.72 -25.92 -15.32
CA ARG A 164 -2.63 -24.94 -15.91
C ARG A 164 -3.92 -24.83 -15.10
N ASP A 165 -4.50 -25.96 -14.70
CA ASP A 165 -5.73 -25.99 -13.90
C ASP A 165 -5.51 -25.40 -12.50
N LYS A 166 -4.35 -25.66 -11.88
CA LYS A 166 -3.96 -25.03 -10.61
C LYS A 166 -3.85 -23.51 -10.75
N VAL A 167 -3.10 -23.03 -11.75
CA VAL A 167 -2.98 -21.58 -12.04
C VAL A 167 -4.35 -20.97 -12.34
N HIS A 168 -5.23 -21.67 -13.04
CA HIS A 168 -6.57 -21.20 -13.34
C HIS A 168 -7.44 -21.08 -12.07
N LYS A 169 -7.36 -22.04 -11.14
CA LYS A 169 -8.02 -21.98 -9.83
C LYS A 169 -7.49 -20.82 -8.98
N GLU A 170 -6.17 -20.65 -8.93
CA GLU A 170 -5.53 -19.54 -8.21
C GLU A 170 -5.94 -18.18 -8.80
N SER A 171 -5.93 -18.05 -10.13
CA SER A 171 -6.39 -16.84 -10.81
C SER A 171 -7.86 -16.53 -10.49
N LYS A 172 -8.73 -17.54 -10.48
CA LYS A 172 -10.14 -17.38 -10.13
C LYS A 172 -10.30 -16.92 -8.67
N ALA A 173 -9.57 -17.53 -7.74
CA ALA A 173 -9.58 -17.13 -6.34
C ALA A 173 -9.13 -15.68 -6.15
N LEU A 174 -8.05 -15.26 -6.82
CA LEU A 174 -7.57 -13.87 -6.81
C LEU A 174 -8.63 -12.91 -7.35
N LEU A 175 -9.30 -13.24 -8.45
CA LEU A 175 -10.39 -12.42 -8.98
C LEU A 175 -11.55 -12.28 -7.99
N ASP A 176 -11.89 -13.34 -7.25
CA ASP A 176 -12.90 -13.27 -6.21
C ASP A 176 -12.47 -12.39 -5.03
N TYR A 177 -11.19 -12.44 -4.63
CA TYR A 177 -10.63 -11.52 -3.64
C TYR A 177 -10.67 -10.07 -4.12
N THR A 178 -10.28 -9.80 -5.36
CA THR A 178 -10.34 -8.46 -5.96
C THR A 178 -11.78 -7.95 -5.98
N ARG A 179 -12.74 -8.80 -6.36
CA ARG A 179 -14.17 -8.44 -6.33
C ARG A 179 -14.64 -8.09 -4.91
N LYS A 180 -14.26 -8.89 -3.91
CA LYS A 180 -14.56 -8.61 -2.50
C LYS A 180 -13.94 -7.29 -2.03
N ALA A 181 -12.69 -7.01 -2.41
CA ALA A 181 -12.00 -5.77 -2.06
C ALA A 181 -12.68 -4.55 -2.71
N ILE A 182 -13.07 -4.65 -3.98
CA ILE A 182 -13.84 -3.62 -4.68
C ILE A 182 -15.16 -3.36 -3.96
N ASN A 183 -15.91 -4.41 -3.58
CA ASN A 183 -17.17 -4.24 -2.85
C ASN A 183 -16.96 -3.49 -1.52
N LYS A 184 -15.99 -3.90 -0.70
CA LYS A 184 -15.64 -3.20 0.55
C LYS A 184 -15.26 -1.74 0.31
N LEU A 185 -14.47 -1.47 -0.74
CA LEU A 185 -14.09 -0.11 -1.10
C LEU A 185 -15.32 0.73 -1.50
N THR A 186 -16.27 0.15 -2.23
CA THR A 186 -17.52 0.85 -2.57
C THR A 186 -18.40 1.10 -1.34
N GLU A 187 -18.46 0.19 -0.38
CA GLU A 187 -19.17 0.37 0.89
C GLU A 187 -18.54 1.49 1.71
N LEU A 188 -17.21 1.48 1.86
CA LEU A 188 -16.46 2.52 2.56
C LEU A 188 -16.68 3.90 1.92
N LYS A 189 -16.65 4.00 0.59
CA LYS A 189 -16.96 5.24 -0.12
C LYS A 189 -18.38 5.74 0.19
N LYS A 190 -19.37 4.84 0.20
CA LYS A 190 -20.75 5.20 0.57
C LYS A 190 -20.86 5.66 2.02
N MET A 191 -20.14 5.04 2.95
CA MET A 191 -20.12 5.46 4.35
C MET A 191 -19.45 6.83 4.52
N LEU A 192 -18.33 7.07 3.85
CA LEU A 192 -17.65 8.37 3.87
C LEU A 192 -18.57 9.47 3.33
N GLU A 193 -19.28 9.21 2.23
CA GLU A 193 -20.24 10.17 1.67
C GLU A 193 -21.37 10.47 2.66
N LYS A 194 -21.90 9.46 3.35
CA LYS A 194 -22.90 9.66 4.42
C LYS A 194 -22.36 10.52 5.56
N PHE A 195 -21.18 10.19 6.09
CA PHE A 195 -20.56 10.96 7.16
C PHE A 195 -20.28 12.41 6.74
N LYS A 196 -19.87 12.63 5.50
CA LYS A 196 -19.67 13.97 4.95
C LYS A 196 -20.98 14.76 4.94
N ASN A 197 -22.07 14.17 4.43
CA ASN A 197 -23.39 14.80 4.43
C ASN A 197 -23.91 15.07 5.86
N ASP A 198 -23.66 14.17 6.81
CA ASP A 198 -24.04 14.35 8.21
C ASP A 198 -23.28 15.50 8.87
N VAL A 199 -21.97 15.64 8.58
CA VAL A 199 -21.16 16.77 9.06
C VAL A 199 -21.64 18.08 8.42
N GLU A 200 -21.90 18.11 7.12
CA GLU A 200 -22.44 19.29 6.43
C GLU A 200 -23.80 19.70 7.02
N LYS A 201 -24.68 18.73 7.30
CA LYS A 201 -25.96 18.97 7.96
C LYS A 201 -25.79 19.51 9.38
N GLN A 202 -24.93 18.90 10.20
CA GLN A 202 -24.66 19.36 11.57
C GLN A 202 -24.07 20.77 11.57
N GLN A 203 -23.14 21.07 10.66
CA GLN A 203 -22.58 22.41 10.50
C GLN A 203 -23.64 23.43 10.08
N GLY A 204 -24.51 23.07 9.13
CA GLY A 204 -25.64 23.91 8.72
C GLY A 204 -26.58 24.22 9.88
N GLU A 205 -27.01 23.20 10.63
CA GLU A 205 -27.87 23.35 11.80
C GLU A 205 -27.21 24.23 12.88
N GLN A 206 -25.95 23.95 13.24
CA GLN A 206 -25.20 24.78 14.18
C GLN A 206 -25.07 26.22 13.69
N MET A 207 -24.73 26.43 12.42
CA MET A 207 -24.59 27.77 11.85
C MET A 207 -25.91 28.56 11.95
N THR A 208 -27.06 27.92 11.67
CA THR A 208 -28.37 28.56 11.81
C THR A 208 -28.75 28.84 13.27
N ASP A 209 -28.41 27.95 14.20
CA ASP A 209 -28.60 28.17 15.63
C ASP A 209 -27.75 29.34 16.14
N TRP A 210 -26.48 29.42 15.75
CA TRP A 210 -25.60 30.54 16.04
C TRP A 210 -26.11 31.86 15.47
N GLN A 211 -26.58 31.87 14.22
CA GLN A 211 -27.19 33.05 13.60
C GLN A 211 -28.43 33.51 14.38
N THR A 212 -29.29 32.57 14.77
CA THR A 212 -30.49 32.87 15.55
C THR A 212 -30.13 33.45 16.92
N LYS A 213 -29.17 32.84 17.62
CA LYS A 213 -28.66 33.34 18.90
C LYS A 213 -28.05 34.73 18.75
N LEU A 214 -27.32 34.99 17.67
CA LEU A 214 -26.74 36.31 17.41
C LEU A 214 -27.81 37.37 17.21
N VAL A 215 -28.87 37.09 16.44
CA VAL A 215 -30.02 38.00 16.27
C VAL A 215 -30.73 38.24 17.62
N MET A 216 -30.90 37.19 18.43
CA MET A 216 -31.46 37.31 19.77
C MET A 216 -30.56 38.16 20.68
N MET A 217 -29.24 38.02 20.60
CA MET A 217 -28.29 38.87 21.33
C MET A 217 -28.36 40.33 20.88
N ASP A 218 -28.41 40.60 19.58
CA ASP A 218 -28.58 41.97 19.04
C ASP A 218 -29.90 42.60 19.53
N SER A 219 -30.98 41.84 19.58
CA SER A 219 -32.26 42.32 20.13
C SER A 219 -32.18 42.64 21.63
N LYS A 220 -31.49 41.81 22.41
CA LYS A 220 -31.27 42.03 23.86
C LYS A 220 -30.32 43.20 24.11
N GLU A 221 -29.29 43.38 23.29
CA GLU A 221 -28.39 44.52 23.37
C GLU A 221 -29.19 45.82 23.21
N ARG A 222 -30.03 45.92 22.17
CA ARG A 222 -30.92 47.07 21.98
C ARG A 222 -31.84 47.28 23.19
N GLN A 223 -32.38 46.21 23.76
CA GLN A 223 -33.20 46.28 24.96
C GLN A 223 -32.42 46.85 26.17
N TYR A 224 -31.18 46.42 26.40
CA TYR A 224 -30.35 46.93 27.49
C TYR A 224 -29.91 48.38 27.28
N ILE A 225 -29.61 48.78 26.03
CA ILE A 225 -29.31 50.17 25.69
C ILE A 225 -30.49 51.08 26.07
N LEU A 226 -31.72 50.67 25.74
CA LEU A 226 -32.93 51.38 26.12
C LEU A 226 -33.09 51.45 27.65
N GLN A 227 -32.85 50.35 28.37
CA GLN A 227 -32.88 50.35 29.83
C GLN A 227 -31.86 51.32 30.44
N VAL A 228 -30.60 51.29 29.98
CA VAL A 228 -29.56 52.22 30.44
C VAL A 228 -29.96 53.67 30.17
N SER A 229 -30.55 53.95 29.01
CA SER A 229 -31.06 55.29 28.68
C SER A 229 -32.15 55.74 29.67
N ASN A 230 -33.09 54.85 30.03
CA ASN A 230 -34.15 55.12 31.01
C ASN A 230 -33.58 55.32 32.44
N TYR A 231 -32.61 54.52 32.85
CA TYR A 231 -31.93 54.67 34.15
C TYR A 231 -31.13 55.98 34.21
N LYS A 232 -30.50 56.39 33.11
CA LYS A 232 -29.78 57.65 33.04
C LYS A 232 -30.72 58.85 33.17
N VAL A 233 -31.88 58.80 32.52
CA VAL A 233 -32.91 59.84 32.65
C VAL A 233 -33.42 59.91 34.09
N THR A 234 -33.75 58.78 34.72
CA THR A 234 -34.18 58.78 36.13
C THR A 234 -33.09 59.28 37.07
N SER A 235 -31.82 58.91 36.87
CA SER A 235 -30.69 59.48 37.62
C SER A 235 -30.59 61.00 37.45
N MET A 236 -30.71 61.53 36.23
CA MET A 236 -30.71 62.98 36.01
C MET A 236 -31.89 63.69 36.68
N PHE A 237 -33.06 63.05 36.74
CA PHE A 237 -34.18 63.55 37.56
C PHE A 237 -33.82 63.55 39.04
N TYR A 238 -33.25 62.46 39.58
CA TYR A 238 -32.83 62.40 40.98
C TYR A 238 -31.74 63.42 41.32
N ASP A 239 -30.74 63.63 40.45
CA ASP A 239 -29.71 64.66 40.62
C ASP A 239 -30.32 66.07 40.62
N SER A 240 -31.31 66.34 39.76
CA SER A 240 -32.09 67.60 39.78
C SER A 240 -32.93 67.78 41.06
N TYR A 241 -33.34 66.69 41.73
CA TYR A 241 -34.04 66.74 43.00
C TYR A 241 -33.08 66.96 44.18
N VAL A 242 -31.88 66.35 44.14
CA VAL A 242 -30.84 66.49 45.18
C VAL A 242 -30.24 67.90 45.19
N GLU A 243 -30.04 68.53 44.03
CA GLU A 243 -29.54 69.92 43.95
C GLU A 243 -30.53 70.94 44.56
N LYS A 244 -31.84 70.64 44.54
CA LYS A 244 -32.90 71.45 45.17
C LYS A 244 -33.04 71.21 46.69
N SER A 245 -32.44 70.16 47.25
CA SER A 245 -32.54 69.79 48.67
C SER A 245 -31.43 70.39 49.57
N SER A 246 -30.66 71.37 49.07
CA SER A 246 -29.66 72.13 49.85
C SER A 246 -30.23 73.13 50.88
N LEU A 247 -31.55 73.15 51.13
CA LEU A 247 -32.20 74.06 52.09
C LEU A 247 -33.30 73.32 52.89
N MET A 248 -32.96 72.55 53.93
CA MET A 248 -33.84 72.27 55.08
C MET A 248 -33.06 71.59 56.25
N PRO A 249 -33.45 71.82 57.53
CA PRO A 249 -32.65 71.49 58.72
C PRO A 249 -32.66 70.00 59.15
N PHE A 250 -31.49 69.58 59.65
CA PHE A 250 -30.99 68.20 59.90
C PHE A 250 -31.80 67.28 60.83
N ASN A 251 -32.81 67.75 61.57
CA ASN A 251 -33.38 66.97 62.69
C ASN A 251 -34.64 66.14 62.35
N CYS A 252 -35.21 66.27 61.15
CA CYS A 252 -36.19 65.32 60.60
C CYS A 252 -35.51 64.25 59.72
N TYR A 253 -34.31 64.53 59.23
CA TYR A 253 -33.60 63.66 58.30
C TYR A 253 -33.19 62.35 58.97
N LEU A 254 -32.76 62.35 60.23
CA LEU A 254 -32.25 61.14 60.89
C LEU A 254 -33.33 60.05 61.10
N PHE A 255 -34.58 60.45 61.40
CA PHE A 255 -35.70 59.52 61.57
C PHE A 255 -36.16 58.93 60.22
N TYR A 256 -36.24 59.77 59.18
CA TYR A 256 -36.55 59.31 57.82
C TYR A 256 -35.40 58.52 57.18
N LEU A 257 -34.14 58.82 57.48
CA LEU A 257 -32.98 58.10 56.97
C LEU A 257 -32.86 56.70 57.59
N TYR A 258 -33.19 56.54 58.88
CA TYR A 258 -33.17 55.23 59.54
C TYR A 258 -34.27 54.31 59.00
N GLN A 259 -35.49 54.84 58.83
CA GLN A 259 -36.62 54.13 58.20
C GLN A 259 -36.35 53.84 56.71
N ALA A 260 -35.75 54.79 55.98
CA ALA A 260 -35.41 54.63 54.57
C ALA A 260 -34.20 53.71 54.35
N MET A 261 -33.25 53.63 55.29
CA MET A 261 -32.16 52.65 55.24
C MET A 261 -32.68 51.24 55.52
N LEU A 262 -33.57 51.07 56.49
CA LEU A 262 -34.27 49.80 56.70
C LEU A 262 -35.06 49.37 55.45
N ASN A 263 -35.77 50.30 54.79
CA ASN A 263 -36.49 50.02 53.55
C ASN A 263 -35.59 49.84 52.31
N ARG A 264 -34.44 50.53 52.23
CA ARG A 264 -33.45 50.35 51.14
C ARG A 264 -32.69 49.04 51.25
N VAL A 265 -32.51 48.52 52.46
CA VAL A 265 -31.99 47.16 52.72
C VAL A 265 -33.13 46.12 52.61
N GLY A 266 -34.37 46.54 52.35
CA GLY A 266 -35.51 45.66 52.09
C GLY A 266 -36.17 45.07 53.34
N TYR A 267 -36.06 45.74 54.49
CA TYR A 267 -36.68 45.29 55.75
C TYR A 267 -38.16 45.70 55.80
N THR A 268 -39.05 44.83 55.32
CA THR A 268 -40.50 44.91 55.58
C THR A 268 -40.83 44.25 56.92
N PRO A 269 -41.92 44.63 57.63
CA PRO A 269 -42.41 43.93 58.83
C PRO A 269 -42.86 42.48 58.58
N GLU A 270 -42.60 41.95 57.38
CA GLU A 270 -42.93 40.60 56.91
C GLU A 270 -41.72 39.65 56.97
N ILE A 271 -40.65 40.03 57.66
CA ILE A 271 -39.62 39.10 58.16
C ILE A 271 -40.22 38.30 59.33
N ASN A 272 -41.37 37.68 59.06
CA ASN A 272 -41.93 36.63 59.85
C ASN A 272 -41.13 35.38 59.49
N HIS A 273 -40.79 34.56 60.49
CA HIS A 273 -39.94 33.38 60.32
C HIS A 273 -40.35 32.48 59.14
N GLY A 274 -41.64 32.47 58.77
CA GLY A 274 -42.17 31.76 57.59
C GLY A 274 -41.59 32.20 56.25
N VAL A 275 -41.52 33.51 55.95
CA VAL A 275 -40.98 34.00 54.67
C VAL A 275 -39.46 33.79 54.60
N LEU A 276 -38.77 33.88 55.74
CA LEU A 276 -37.36 33.51 55.86
C LEU A 276 -37.14 32.01 55.65
N MET A 277 -38.04 31.15 56.14
CA MET A 277 -37.99 29.71 55.85
C MET A 277 -38.26 29.41 54.38
N GLU A 278 -39.24 30.06 53.75
CA GLU A 278 -39.51 29.89 52.31
C GLU A 278 -38.33 30.36 51.44
N MET A 279 -37.70 31.49 51.79
CA MET A 279 -36.48 31.95 51.12
C MET A 279 -35.28 31.02 51.38
N ALA A 280 -35.17 30.44 52.58
CA ALA A 280 -34.14 29.45 52.91
C ALA A 280 -34.36 28.11 52.18
N GLU A 281 -35.60 27.68 52.01
CA GLU A 281 -35.98 26.50 51.22
C GLU A 281 -35.74 26.75 49.73
N HIS A 282 -36.14 27.90 49.20
CA HIS A 282 -35.86 28.27 47.81
C HIS A 282 -34.35 28.39 47.55
N LYS A 283 -33.57 28.91 48.51
CA LYS A 283 -32.10 28.90 48.46
C LYS A 283 -31.55 27.48 48.46
N LYS A 284 -32.07 26.57 49.31
CA LYS A 284 -31.69 25.14 49.31
C LYS A 284 -32.01 24.46 47.98
N ASP A 285 -33.14 24.78 47.36
CA ASP A 285 -33.53 24.23 46.05
C ASP A 285 -32.67 24.79 44.91
N LEU A 286 -32.31 26.07 44.96
CA LEU A 286 -31.32 26.69 44.09
C LEU A 286 -29.94 26.04 44.26
N GLU A 287 -29.49 25.79 45.48
CA GLU A 287 -28.25 25.07 45.76
C GLU A 287 -28.33 23.62 45.25
N ARG A 288 -29.46 22.93 45.39
CA ARG A 288 -29.67 21.57 44.84
C ARG A 288 -29.57 21.54 43.31
N LYS A 289 -30.06 22.58 42.62
CA LYS A 289 -29.95 22.73 41.16
C LYS A 289 -28.57 23.22 40.71
N THR A 290 -27.87 23.98 41.54
CA THR A 290 -26.54 24.53 41.23
C THR A 290 -25.42 23.51 41.45
N LYS A 291 -25.55 22.59 42.41
CA LYS A 291 -24.60 21.49 42.66
C LYS A 291 -24.29 20.64 41.42
N PRO A 292 -25.26 20.09 40.67
CA PRO A 292 -24.96 19.28 39.48
C PRO A 292 -24.31 20.12 38.36
N ILE A 293 -24.67 21.41 38.23
CA ILE A 293 -24.06 22.31 37.25
C ILE A 293 -22.60 22.59 37.65
N ALA A 294 -22.34 22.83 38.94
CA ALA A 294 -20.98 22.99 39.48
C ALA A 294 -20.16 21.71 39.34
N ASP A 295 -20.75 20.53 39.55
CA ASP A 295 -20.09 19.24 39.36
C ASP A 295 -19.77 18.96 37.88
N THR A 296 -20.66 19.35 36.95
CA THR A 296 -20.34 19.31 35.51
C THR A 296 -19.26 20.31 35.13
N LEU A 297 -19.24 21.51 35.73
CA LEU A 297 -18.19 22.48 35.49
C LEU A 297 -16.83 22.00 36.05
N ARG A 298 -16.86 21.31 37.19
CA ARG A 298 -15.70 20.68 37.81
C ARG A 298 -15.18 19.53 36.95
N SER A 299 -16.07 18.70 36.40
CA SER A 299 -15.66 17.66 35.44
C SER A 299 -15.03 18.27 34.18
N TYR A 300 -15.51 19.42 33.70
CA TYR A 300 -14.86 20.15 32.60
C TYR A 300 -13.49 20.73 32.97
N GLN A 301 -13.27 21.09 34.24
CA GLN A 301 -11.99 21.58 34.75
C GLN A 301 -11.01 20.45 35.12
N ASP A 302 -11.51 19.24 35.37
CA ASP A 302 -10.74 18.02 35.64
C ASP A 302 -10.34 17.27 34.34
N LEU A 303 -10.81 17.72 33.16
CA LEU A 303 -10.23 17.26 31.90
C LEU A 303 -8.76 17.71 31.83
N PRO A 304 -7.82 16.84 31.38
CA PRO A 304 -6.41 17.20 31.33
C PRO A 304 -6.24 18.47 30.47
N PRO A 305 -5.59 19.53 31.00
CA PRO A 305 -5.48 20.83 30.33
C PRO A 305 -4.52 20.83 29.13
N ASP A 306 -4.08 19.65 28.66
CA ASP A 306 -2.96 19.59 27.74
C ASP A 306 -3.21 18.72 26.49
N LYS A 307 -3.26 19.41 25.35
CA LYS A 307 -3.31 18.86 23.99
C LYS A 307 -2.19 17.83 23.75
N ALA A 308 -1.07 17.94 24.49
CA ALA A 308 0.05 17.01 24.43
C ALA A 308 -0.28 15.60 24.96
N LEU A 309 -1.09 15.47 26.02
CA LEU A 309 -1.47 14.16 26.57
C LEU A 309 -2.50 13.45 25.70
N ALA A 310 -3.44 14.20 25.13
CA ALA A 310 -4.37 13.66 24.13
C ALA A 310 -3.63 13.24 22.85
N ALA A 311 -2.63 14.01 22.41
CA ALA A 311 -1.77 13.63 21.29
C ALA A 311 -0.96 12.37 21.60
N LEU A 312 -0.37 12.24 22.79
CA LEU A 312 0.33 11.04 23.23
C LEU A 312 -0.59 9.81 23.30
N ALA A 313 -1.81 9.96 23.81
CA ALA A 313 -2.78 8.86 23.83
C ALA A 313 -3.20 8.42 22.42
N ILE A 314 -3.31 9.36 21.47
CA ILE A 314 -3.55 9.05 20.06
C ILE A 314 -2.33 8.39 19.42
N GLU A 315 -1.12 8.85 19.74
CA GLU A 315 0.15 8.29 19.26
C GLU A 315 0.33 6.84 19.74
N ASP A 316 0.06 6.56 21.01
CA ASP A 316 0.15 5.22 21.58
C ASP A 316 -0.92 4.28 21.00
N LYS A 317 -2.13 4.79 20.76
CA LYS A 317 -3.16 4.01 20.05
C LYS A 317 -2.74 3.72 18.61
N LYS A 318 -2.16 4.68 17.88
CA LYS A 318 -1.60 4.46 16.54
C LYS A 318 -0.48 3.42 16.54
N ARG A 319 0.40 3.43 17.55
CA ARG A 319 1.45 2.40 17.71
C ARG A 319 0.86 1.02 17.97
N GLN A 320 -0.19 0.92 18.79
CA GLN A 320 -0.91 -0.33 19.02
C GLN A 320 -1.56 -0.87 17.74
N TYR A 321 -2.16 0.01 16.92
CA TYR A 321 -2.72 -0.37 15.61
C TYR A 321 -1.65 -0.84 14.63
N ALA A 322 -0.51 -0.14 14.52
CA ALA A 322 0.59 -0.55 13.65
C ALA A 322 1.21 -1.89 14.07
N ALA A 323 1.30 -2.16 15.37
CA ALA A 323 1.77 -3.46 15.88
C ALA A 323 0.79 -4.60 15.53
N ALA A 324 -0.52 -4.35 15.63
CA ALA A 324 -1.54 -5.31 15.23
C ALA A 324 -1.56 -5.55 13.71
N GLU A 325 -1.30 -4.52 12.91
CA GLU A 325 -1.17 -4.62 11.45
C GLU A 325 0.03 -5.48 11.06
N LYS A 326 1.21 -5.25 11.65
CA LYS A 326 2.38 -6.12 11.48
C LYS A 326 2.11 -7.56 11.89
N TYR A 327 1.43 -7.78 13.02
CA TYR A 327 1.08 -9.13 13.45
C TYR A 327 0.17 -9.84 12.43
N LEU A 328 -0.79 -9.13 11.83
CA LEU A 328 -1.61 -9.67 10.75
C LEU A 328 -0.79 -9.97 9.49
N GLU A 329 0.16 -9.11 9.12
CA GLU A 329 1.07 -9.34 8.00
C GLU A 329 1.95 -10.58 8.22
N ASP A 330 2.50 -10.76 9.42
CA ASP A 330 3.30 -11.93 9.79
C ASP A 330 2.47 -13.23 9.80
N VAL A 331 1.22 -13.17 10.27
CA VAL A 331 0.28 -14.29 10.20
C VAL A 331 -0.07 -14.63 8.74
N LEU A 332 -0.22 -13.64 7.87
CA LEU A 332 -0.46 -13.86 6.45
C LEU A 332 0.78 -14.44 5.75
N GLN A 333 1.98 -13.93 6.08
CA GLN A 333 3.23 -14.45 5.52
C GLN A 333 3.51 -15.88 5.99
N SER A 334 3.28 -16.19 7.26
CA SER A 334 3.40 -17.57 7.78
C SER A 334 2.37 -18.53 7.16
N ALA A 335 1.13 -18.07 6.91
CA ALA A 335 0.14 -18.85 6.18
C ALA A 335 0.59 -19.13 4.72
N LEU A 336 1.18 -18.13 4.06
CA LEU A 336 1.72 -18.25 2.69
C LEU A 336 2.95 -19.17 2.61
N THR A 337 3.83 -19.18 3.62
CA THR A 337 4.98 -20.10 3.65
C THR A 337 4.58 -21.52 4.01
N THR A 338 3.52 -21.71 4.80
CA THR A 338 3.02 -23.05 5.20
C THR A 338 2.24 -23.73 4.06
N THR A 339 1.71 -22.97 3.10
CA THR A 339 1.07 -23.52 1.87
C THR A 339 2.07 -23.91 0.77
N GLY A 340 3.37 -23.74 1.02
CA GLY A 340 4.47 -24.03 0.08
C GLY A 340 5.17 -25.39 0.27
N LEU A 341 4.64 -26.30 1.09
CA LEU A 341 5.06 -27.71 1.17
C LEU A 341 4.08 -28.61 0.42
#